data_AF-A0A9D1ARL8-F1
#
_entry.id   AF-A0A9D1ARL8-F1
#
_cell.length_a   1.000
_cell.length_b   1.000
_cell.length_c   1.000
_cell.angle_alpha   90.00
_cell.angle_beta   90.00
_cell.angle_gamma   90.00
#
_symmetry.space_group_name_H-M   'P 1'
#
loop_
_entity.id
_entity.type
_entity.pdbx_description
1 polymer ?
#
loop_
_entity_poly.entity_id
_entity_poly.type
_entity_poly.pdbx_seq_one_letter_code
_entity_poly.pdbx_strand_id
1 'polypeptide(L)'
;MAFALWPALHHLVIQRTSADPWAFGGWSMYCVPKLEVGVGIVGIRGEQAVALQRSVLPPAAAARIAVFNRARRAMGTMLTPDPIARVVLEGIPELDAVQIVVRQGWLDPATGRIAAREWTYTYARPR
;
A
#
# COMPACT_ATOMS: atom_id res chain seq x y z
N MET A 1 21.01 -2.51 -29.88
CA MET A 1 20.69 -1.33 -29.04
C MET A 1 19.44 -1.53 -28.17
N ALA A 2 18.35 -2.15 -28.66
CA ALA A 2 17.13 -2.37 -27.87
C ALA A 2 17.36 -3.14 -26.53
N PHE A 3 18.28 -4.12 -26.51
CA PHE A 3 18.61 -4.88 -25.29
C PHE A 3 19.37 -4.08 -24.21
N ALA A 4 20.06 -2.99 -24.57
CA ALA A 4 20.83 -2.19 -23.62
C ALA A 4 19.96 -1.17 -22.87
N LEU A 5 18.82 -0.76 -23.46
CA LEU A 5 17.88 0.17 -22.84
C LEU A 5 16.93 -0.54 -21.86
N TRP A 6 16.74 -1.86 -22.03
CA TRP A 6 15.83 -2.65 -21.21
C TRP A 6 16.16 -2.58 -19.71
N PRO A 7 17.42 -2.78 -19.25
CA PRO A 7 17.76 -2.67 -17.82
C PRO A 7 17.48 -1.28 -17.24
N ALA A 8 17.76 -0.22 -17.99
CA ALA A 8 17.51 1.16 -17.55
C ALA A 8 16.02 1.46 -17.39
N LEU A 9 15.20 1.02 -18.37
CA LEU A 9 13.74 1.11 -18.29
C LEU A 9 13.19 0.30 -17.13
N HIS A 10 13.65 -0.94 -16.95
CA HIS A 10 13.25 -1.80 -15.83
C HIS A 10 13.59 -1.16 -14.49
N HIS A 11 14.80 -0.62 -14.37
CA HIS A 11 15.26 0.07 -13.17
C HIS A 11 14.37 1.29 -12.86
N LEU A 12 14.05 2.10 -13.86
CA LEU A 12 13.20 3.27 -13.70
C LEU A 12 11.77 2.91 -13.29
N VAL A 13 11.20 1.85 -13.88
CA VAL A 13 9.87 1.35 -13.48
C VAL A 13 9.88 0.87 -12.04
N ILE A 14 10.85 0.02 -11.65
CA ILE A 14 10.96 -0.51 -10.29
C ILE A 14 11.15 0.62 -9.27
N GLN A 15 11.98 1.62 -9.57
CA GLN A 15 12.17 2.75 -8.66
C GLN A 15 10.90 3.58 -8.48
N ARG A 16 10.11 3.79 -9.54
CA ARG A 16 8.87 4.58 -9.48
C ARG A 16 7.71 3.83 -8.84
N THR A 17 7.55 2.55 -9.17
CA THR A 17 6.41 1.77 -8.68
C THR A 17 6.71 1.03 -7.39
N SER A 18 7.99 0.88 -7.02
CA SER A 18 8.42 -0.01 -5.93
C SER A 18 7.90 -1.45 -6.12
N ALA A 19 7.62 -1.85 -7.37
CA ALA A 19 7.17 -3.19 -7.71
C ALA A 19 8.32 -4.18 -7.57
N ASP A 20 8.01 -5.40 -7.14
CA ASP A 20 8.98 -6.48 -7.03
C ASP A 20 9.31 -7.03 -8.42
N PRO A 21 10.53 -6.84 -8.93
CA PRO A 21 10.92 -7.39 -10.22
C PRO A 21 10.76 -8.91 -10.30
N TRP A 22 10.87 -9.64 -9.19
CA TRP A 22 10.78 -11.10 -9.17
C TRP A 22 9.37 -11.60 -9.51
N ALA A 23 8.34 -10.88 -9.09
CA ALA A 23 6.96 -11.17 -9.44
C ALA A 23 6.67 -11.01 -10.96
N PHE A 24 7.57 -10.33 -11.69
CA PHE A 24 7.45 -10.05 -13.13
C PHE A 24 8.55 -10.74 -13.97
N GLY A 25 9.23 -11.75 -13.42
CA GLY A 25 10.30 -12.48 -14.15
C GLY A 25 11.58 -11.66 -14.36
N GLY A 26 11.80 -10.61 -13.57
CA GLY A 26 13.01 -9.78 -13.58
C GLY A 26 14.20 -10.44 -12.87
N TRP A 27 15.40 -9.97 -13.23
CA TRP A 27 16.67 -10.47 -12.68
C TRP A 27 16.84 -10.07 -11.21
N SER A 28 17.33 -11.00 -10.39
CA SER A 28 17.50 -10.89 -8.93
C SER A 28 18.47 -9.79 -8.47
N MET A 29 19.28 -9.23 -9.36
CA MET A 29 20.37 -8.30 -9.01
C MET A 29 19.89 -6.92 -8.51
N TYR A 30 18.60 -6.60 -8.63
CA TYR A 30 18.02 -5.32 -8.19
C TYR A 30 17.10 -5.47 -6.98
N CYS A 31 17.06 -6.64 -6.34
CA CYS A 31 16.12 -6.91 -5.27
C CYS A 31 16.54 -6.25 -3.95
N VAL A 32 15.63 -5.47 -3.37
CA VAL A 32 15.72 -4.90 -2.03
C VAL A 32 14.93 -5.80 -1.07
N PRO A 33 15.35 -6.03 0.18
CA PRO A 33 14.58 -6.81 1.14
C PRO A 33 13.14 -6.29 1.27
N LYS A 34 12.17 -7.22 1.23
CA LYS A 34 10.74 -6.91 1.36
C LYS A 34 10.42 -6.63 2.81
N LEU A 35 10.34 -5.36 3.16
CA LEU A 35 9.97 -4.93 4.50
C LEU A 35 8.45 -4.96 4.69
N GLU A 36 8.02 -4.95 5.94
CA GLU A 36 6.61 -5.03 6.28
C GLU A 36 5.81 -3.85 5.72
N VAL A 37 4.58 -4.16 5.32
CA VAL A 37 3.56 -3.19 4.93
C VAL A 37 2.56 -3.11 6.08
N GLY A 38 2.43 -1.94 6.66
CA GLY A 38 1.41 -1.60 7.66
C GLY A 38 0.26 -0.83 7.02
N VAL A 39 -0.94 -1.04 7.54
CA VAL A 39 -2.15 -0.29 7.14
C VAL A 39 -2.80 0.25 8.40
N GLY A 40 -2.88 1.57 8.48
CA GLY A 40 -3.70 2.30 9.46
C GLY A 40 -5.00 2.77 8.81
N ILE A 41 -6.08 2.81 9.59
CA ILE A 41 -7.40 3.23 9.11
C ILE A 41 -7.94 4.28 10.08
N VAL A 42 -8.35 5.42 9.53
CA VAL A 42 -8.99 6.51 10.24
C VAL A 42 -10.36 6.72 9.63
N GLY A 43 -11.41 6.55 10.43
CA GLY A 43 -12.78 6.87 10.04
C GLY A 43 -13.04 8.37 10.22
N ILE A 44 -13.82 8.96 9.34
CA ILE A 44 -14.25 10.35 9.42
C ILE A 44 -15.78 10.36 9.56
N ARG A 45 -16.26 11.03 10.60
CA ARG A 45 -17.69 11.24 10.90
C ARG A 45 -17.91 12.71 11.23
N GLY A 46 -18.58 13.44 10.35
CA GLY A 46 -18.64 14.90 10.37
C GLY A 46 -17.23 15.49 10.32
N GLU A 47 -16.92 16.35 11.29
CA GLU A 47 -15.58 16.96 11.46
C GLU A 47 -14.62 16.13 12.31
N GLN A 48 -15.05 14.96 12.81
CA GLN A 48 -14.24 14.13 13.71
C GLN A 48 -13.50 13.04 12.95
N ALA A 49 -12.18 12.98 13.16
CA ALA A 49 -11.33 11.87 12.74
C ALA A 49 -11.14 10.88 13.90
N VAL A 50 -11.46 9.61 13.67
CA VAL A 50 -11.40 8.53 14.67
C VAL A 50 -10.49 7.42 14.15
N ALA A 51 -9.39 7.14 14.85
CA ALA A 51 -8.55 6.00 14.53
C ALA A 51 -9.32 4.69 14.77
N LEU A 52 -9.51 3.88 13.74
CA LEU A 52 -10.21 2.60 13.84
C LEU A 52 -9.23 1.52 14.29
N GLN A 53 -9.46 0.99 15.48
CA GLN A 53 -8.71 -0.17 15.97
C GLN A 53 -9.12 -1.43 15.24
N ARG A 54 -8.21 -2.41 15.16
CA ARG A 54 -8.44 -3.69 14.48
C ARG A 54 -9.65 -4.46 15.03
N SER A 55 -9.99 -4.27 16.30
CA SER A 55 -11.16 -4.87 16.96
C SER A 55 -12.51 -4.32 16.47
N VAL A 56 -12.52 -3.10 15.94
CA VAL A 56 -13.73 -2.41 15.47
C VAL A 56 -13.93 -2.58 13.96
N LEU A 57 -12.91 -3.05 13.25
CA LEU A 57 -12.99 -3.28 11.81
C LEU A 57 -13.90 -4.47 11.49
N PRO A 58 -14.71 -4.39 10.41
CA PRO A 58 -15.43 -5.55 9.91
C PRO A 58 -14.47 -6.71 9.62
N PRO A 59 -14.85 -7.98 9.91
CA PRO A 59 -13.98 -9.14 9.63
C PRO A 59 -13.52 -9.23 8.18
N ALA A 60 -14.39 -8.83 7.24
CA ALA A 60 -14.06 -8.74 5.83
C ALA A 60 -12.95 -7.72 5.54
N ALA A 61 -12.89 -6.60 6.28
CA ALA A 61 -11.82 -5.61 6.12
C ALA A 61 -10.47 -6.19 6.57
N ALA A 62 -10.43 -6.92 7.68
CA ALA A 62 -9.22 -7.60 8.16
C ALA A 62 -8.66 -8.60 7.12
N ALA A 63 -9.53 -9.39 6.48
CA ALA A 63 -9.13 -10.30 5.41
C ALA A 63 -8.58 -9.54 4.19
N ARG A 64 -9.23 -8.43 3.80
CA ARG A 64 -8.78 -7.58 2.68
C ARG A 64 -7.44 -6.92 2.97
N ILE A 65 -7.20 -6.45 4.20
CA ILE A 65 -5.89 -5.90 4.62
C ILE A 65 -4.80 -6.97 4.50
N ALA A 66 -5.05 -8.20 4.93
CA ALA A 66 -4.07 -9.27 4.82
C ALA A 66 -3.72 -9.62 3.35
N VAL A 67 -4.72 -9.66 2.48
CA VAL A 67 -4.52 -9.87 1.03
C VAL A 67 -3.76 -8.68 0.42
N PHE A 68 -4.18 -7.46 0.75
CA PHE A 68 -3.54 -6.23 0.28
C PHE A 68 -2.07 -6.17 0.71
N ASN A 69 -1.74 -6.42 1.98
CA ASN A 69 -0.36 -6.39 2.46
C ASN A 69 0.54 -7.36 1.71
N ARG A 70 0.03 -8.55 1.39
CA ARG A 70 0.76 -9.55 0.59
C ARG A 70 0.97 -9.08 -0.84
N ALA A 71 -0.09 -8.58 -1.49
CA ALA A 71 -0.04 -8.14 -2.87
C ALA A 71 0.76 -6.84 -3.05
N ARG A 72 0.67 -5.89 -2.12
CA ARG A 72 1.41 -4.63 -2.10
C ARG A 72 2.92 -4.85 -2.03
N ARG A 73 3.39 -5.91 -1.37
CA ARG A 73 4.82 -6.30 -1.39
C ARG A 73 5.30 -6.68 -2.79
N ALA A 74 4.42 -7.13 -3.68
CA ALA A 74 4.76 -7.50 -5.06
C ALA A 74 4.48 -6.35 -6.04
N MET A 75 3.34 -5.68 -5.90
CA MET A 75 2.86 -4.67 -6.84
C MET A 75 3.35 -3.25 -6.51
N GLY A 76 3.91 -3.03 -5.32
CA GLY A 76 4.31 -1.72 -4.84
C GLY A 76 3.15 -0.72 -4.91
N THR A 77 3.42 0.51 -5.35
CA THR A 77 2.47 1.62 -5.38
C THR A 77 1.32 1.45 -6.35
N MET A 78 1.40 0.49 -7.29
CA MET A 78 0.36 0.24 -8.30
C MET A 78 -0.95 -0.30 -7.71
N LEU A 79 -0.92 -0.92 -6.54
CA LEU A 79 -2.10 -1.53 -5.92
C LEU A 79 -2.75 -0.58 -4.92
N THR A 80 -3.90 0.01 -5.23
CA THR A 80 -4.61 0.91 -4.30
C THR A 80 -5.42 0.16 -3.23
N PRO A 81 -5.67 0.76 -2.04
CA PRO A 81 -6.45 0.13 -0.98
C PRO A 81 -7.98 0.28 -1.15
N ASP A 82 -8.47 0.59 -2.35
CA ASP A 82 -9.90 0.82 -2.63
C ASP A 82 -10.83 -0.30 -2.12
N PRO A 83 -10.48 -1.61 -2.26
CA PRO A 83 -11.33 -2.68 -1.75
C PRO A 83 -11.44 -2.69 -0.21
N ILE A 84 -10.42 -2.20 0.50
CA ILE A 84 -10.45 -2.07 1.96
C ILE A 84 -11.40 -0.93 2.32
N ALA A 85 -11.25 0.23 1.66
CA ALA A 85 -12.08 1.41 1.91
C ALA A 85 -13.57 1.11 1.73
N ARG A 86 -13.92 0.42 0.64
CA ARG A 86 -15.30 0.01 0.36
C ARG A 86 -15.89 -0.83 1.48
N VAL A 87 -15.19 -1.88 1.91
CA VAL A 87 -15.68 -2.78 2.96
C VAL A 87 -15.80 -2.07 4.31
N VAL A 88 -14.90 -1.13 4.62
CA VAL A 88 -14.98 -0.34 5.86
C VAL A 88 -16.19 0.58 5.84
N LEU A 89 -16.42 1.32 4.74
CA LEU A 89 -17.57 2.21 4.60
C LEU A 89 -18.90 1.43 4.56
N GLU A 90 -18.95 0.27 3.90
CA GLU A 90 -20.15 -0.59 3.89
C GLU A 90 -20.43 -1.18 5.29
N GLY A 91 -19.39 -1.58 6.03
CA GLY A 91 -19.53 -2.22 7.34
C GLY A 91 -19.72 -1.25 8.52
N ILE A 92 -19.40 0.04 8.36
CA ILE A 92 -19.57 1.06 9.41
C ILE A 92 -20.38 2.23 8.82
N PRO A 93 -21.73 2.17 8.88
CA PRO A 93 -22.61 3.14 8.24
C PRO A 93 -22.45 4.58 8.75
N GLU A 94 -21.98 4.74 9.99
CA GLU A 94 -21.79 6.06 10.62
C GLU A 94 -20.62 6.88 10.02
N LEU A 95 -19.79 6.27 9.17
CA LEU A 95 -18.67 6.97 8.54
C LEU A 95 -19.09 7.65 7.25
N ASP A 96 -18.73 8.93 7.13
CA ASP A 96 -18.86 9.74 5.92
C ASP A 96 -17.69 9.49 4.96
N ALA A 97 -16.50 9.26 5.52
CA ALA A 97 -15.29 8.97 4.78
C ALA A 97 -14.34 8.07 5.58
N VAL A 98 -13.36 7.50 4.89
CA VAL A 98 -12.26 6.75 5.48
C VAL A 98 -10.95 7.19 4.87
N GLN A 99 -9.96 7.38 5.73
CA GLN A 99 -8.58 7.63 5.37
C GLN A 99 -7.76 6.38 5.68
N ILE A 100 -7.12 5.82 4.65
CA ILE A 100 -6.26 4.65 4.75
C ILE A 100 -4.81 5.12 4.62
N VAL A 101 -4.03 4.85 5.65
CA VAL A 101 -2.60 5.16 5.72
C VAL A 101 -1.83 3.88 5.47
N VAL A 102 -1.14 3.79 4.33
CA VAL A 102 -0.28 2.66 3.99
C VAL A 102 1.16 3.05 4.29
N ARG A 103 1.82 2.31 5.17
CA ARG A 103 3.22 2.51 5.51
C ARG A 103 4.04 1.30 5.06
N GLN A 104 5.11 1.54 4.31
CA GLN A 104 6.00 0.48 3.84
C GLN A 104 7.45 0.83 4.19
N GLY A 105 8.15 -0.13 4.79
CA GLY A 105 9.60 -0.01 4.95
C GLY A 105 10.31 -0.05 3.60
N TRP A 106 11.39 0.70 3.47
CA TRP A 106 12.31 0.61 2.34
C TRP A 106 13.75 0.79 2.82
N LEU A 107 14.70 0.17 2.12
CA LEU A 107 16.13 0.38 2.37
C LEU A 107 16.57 1.62 1.60
N ASP A 108 17.03 2.64 2.32
CA ASP A 108 17.64 3.81 1.72
C ASP A 108 19.06 3.45 1.24
N PRO A 109 19.33 3.47 -0.08
CA PRO A 109 20.64 3.07 -0.61
C PRO A 109 21.73 4.09 -0.28
N ALA A 110 21.40 5.34 0.03
CA ALA A 110 22.38 6.36 0.37
C ALA A 110 22.90 6.20 1.80
N THR A 111 22.03 5.79 2.72
CA THR A 111 22.36 5.69 4.15
C THR A 111 22.50 4.25 4.65
N GLY A 112 22.06 3.26 3.88
CA GLY A 112 21.99 1.85 4.29
C GLY A 112 20.96 1.59 5.40
N ARG A 113 20.09 2.55 5.71
CA ARG A 113 19.11 2.45 6.80
C ARG A 113 17.73 2.06 6.29
N ILE A 114 16.97 1.40 7.17
CA ILE A 114 15.53 1.20 6.94
C ILE A 114 14.83 2.53 7.20
N ALA A 115 14.19 3.07 6.16
CA ALA A 115 13.28 4.19 6.23
C ALA A 115 11.85 3.71 5.98
N ALA A 116 10.85 4.56 6.23
CA ALA A 116 9.46 4.28 5.92
C ALA A 116 8.95 5.28 4.87
N ARG A 117 8.17 4.78 3.91
CA ARG A 117 7.33 5.61 3.04
C ARG A 117 5.89 5.44 3.45
N GLU A 118 5.17 6.54 3.41
CA GLU A 118 3.76 6.59 3.78
C GLU A 118 2.94 7.14 2.62
N TRP A 119 1.78 6.52 2.39
CA TRP A 119 0.79 6.96 1.43
C TRP A 119 -0.54 7.05 2.12
N THR A 120 -1.20 8.19 1.92
CA THR A 120 -2.51 8.45 2.49
C THR A 120 -3.54 8.46 1.36
N TYR A 121 -4.57 7.63 1.51
CA TYR A 121 -5.67 7.52 0.57
C TYR A 121 -6.98 7.88 1.28
N THR A 122 -7.72 8.85 0.74
CA THR A 122 -9.00 9.30 1.31
C THR A 122 -10.14 8.90 0.41
N TYR A 123 -11.15 8.24 0.97
CA TYR A 123 -12.33 7.76 0.26
C TYR A 123 -13.58 8.28 0.97
N ALA A 124 -14.38 9.06 0.27
CA ALA A 124 -15.70 9.48 0.74
C ALA A 124 -16.77 8.48 0.30
N ARG A 125 -17.84 8.39 1.09
CA ARG A 125 -19.05 7.67 0.67
C ARG A 125 -19.67 8.38 -0.55
N PRO A 126 -20.02 7.66 -1.62
CA PRO A 126 -20.78 8.26 -2.71
C PRO A 126 -22.14 8.72 -2.18
N ARG A 127 -22.51 9.97 -2.49
CA ARG A 127 -23.80 10.57 -2.12
C ARG A 127 -24.95 9.99 -2.94
#